data_AF-A0A1R4FNU7-F1
#
_entry.id   AF-A0A1R4FNU7-F1
#
_cell.length_a   1.000
_cell.length_b   1.000
_cell.length_c   1.000
_cell.angle_alpha   90.00
_cell.angle_beta   90.00
_cell.angle_gamma   90.00
#
_symmetry.space_group_name_H-M   'P 1'
#
loop_
_entity.id
_entity.type
_entity.pdbx_description
1 polymer ?
#
loop_
_entity_poly.entity_id
_entity_poly.type
_entity_poly.pdbx_seq_one_letter_code
_entity_poly.pdbx_strand_id
1 'polypeptide(L)'
;MTVTPLSSSADTRVLASPVSGPVAGSPSTSRVDQALDTIRDRLDEGFFNDVSQGDLRDINATLNGLTAEERNAVVSELSDDELNKWTDELDNSGFLGMGGGLNVDERRDLHTTLGGSLDATQLERVYNAYDNREQKIELAQGVAAHATSDVKTDFIAALAPQTTEADGMGGVMISDMGDAEGLAVAHVLGSLGGNASALSTAYGSLNDTQLSAVFEAGTQQTMYANMQGGAPTYSYDAGPLADVVDAAATSPDAELKARVFELAGRQMASVSDANGVLTPSLGTGEAADEIRASMEGLLKSDVNGVVDALEQDYQAGKGMTAFLQETLGQDGGADTIRGLVDQLARGNDLNGDMLQRFTAPTQQDGGVFYPAAERMGYFSGALHEAFEGVNKGAAENVETLKTIFGFATGKLPGPGVSDATGWLSDQVFDTALSQYQSGQADLFESIVALTTPTGADGRRPYDGPAEVSYNEGWESVTRIPLN
;
A
#
# COMPACT_ATOMS: atom_id res chain seq x y z
N MET A 1 4.60 -86.49 -16.89
CA MET A 1 5.25 -86.49 -18.21
C MET A 1 6.25 -85.34 -18.21
N THR A 2 7.53 -85.53 -17.88
CA THR A 2 8.66 -85.97 -18.73
C THR A 2 8.97 -85.09 -19.96
N VAL A 3 10.17 -84.49 -19.89
CA VAL A 3 11.17 -84.11 -20.93
C VAL A 3 11.06 -82.74 -21.63
N THR A 4 11.78 -81.75 -21.07
CA THR A 4 12.99 -81.02 -21.55
C THR A 4 13.45 -81.11 -23.05
N PRO A 5 14.47 -80.33 -23.49
CA PRO A 5 14.45 -78.98 -24.09
C PRO A 5 15.04 -78.94 -25.53
N LEU A 6 15.12 -77.77 -26.17
CA LEU A 6 16.13 -77.47 -27.19
C LEU A 6 16.78 -76.11 -26.97
N SER A 7 18.11 -76.15 -26.97
CA SER A 7 19.10 -75.11 -26.72
C SER A 7 19.52 -74.44 -28.04
N SER A 8 19.92 -73.16 -28.03
CA SER A 8 21.34 -72.80 -28.27
C SER A 8 21.58 -71.29 -28.48
N SER A 9 22.61 -70.82 -27.78
CA SER A 9 23.63 -69.82 -28.19
C SER A 9 23.35 -68.31 -28.07
N ALA A 10 23.97 -67.77 -27.01
CA ALA A 10 24.91 -66.64 -26.98
C ALA A 10 24.54 -65.31 -27.64
N ASP A 11 24.44 -64.25 -26.83
CA ASP A 11 25.47 -63.20 -26.89
C ASP A 11 25.44 -62.34 -25.61
N THR A 12 26.51 -62.45 -24.81
CA THR A 12 26.74 -61.62 -23.64
C THR A 12 27.32 -60.29 -24.11
N ARG A 13 26.47 -59.34 -24.50
CA ARG A 13 26.88 -57.94 -24.66
C ARG A 13 26.60 -57.18 -23.37
N VAL A 14 27.68 -56.89 -22.66
CA VAL A 14 27.77 -55.87 -21.61
C VAL A 14 27.30 -54.54 -22.22
N LEU A 15 26.07 -54.14 -21.91
CA LEU A 15 25.61 -52.77 -22.14
C LEU A 15 26.05 -51.97 -20.92
N ALA A 16 27.02 -51.09 -21.13
CA ALA A 16 27.44 -50.09 -20.18
C ALA A 16 26.23 -49.28 -19.71
N SER A 17 26.15 -49.06 -18.40
CA SER A 17 25.21 -48.12 -17.79
C SER A 17 25.30 -46.76 -18.50
N PRO A 18 24.18 -46.09 -18.78
CA PRO A 18 24.23 -44.71 -19.23
C PRO A 18 24.88 -43.88 -18.12
N VAL A 19 25.97 -43.19 -18.48
CA VAL A 19 26.53 -42.10 -17.69
C VAL A 19 25.41 -41.10 -17.45
N SER A 20 25.02 -40.93 -16.19
CA SER A 20 24.18 -39.83 -15.75
C SER A 20 24.87 -38.53 -16.15
N GLY A 21 24.38 -37.89 -17.21
CA GLY A 21 24.70 -36.49 -17.48
C GLY A 21 24.13 -35.60 -16.36
N PRO A 22 24.67 -34.39 -16.17
CA PRO A 22 24.17 -33.47 -15.17
C PRO A 22 22.70 -33.15 -15.46
N VAL A 23 21.88 -33.23 -14.41
CA VAL A 23 20.49 -32.76 -14.42
C VAL A 23 20.53 -31.26 -14.66
N ALA A 24 19.78 -30.77 -15.65
CA ALA A 24 19.60 -29.33 -15.85
C ALA A 24 18.98 -28.72 -14.58
N GLY A 25 19.71 -27.83 -13.91
CA GLY A 25 19.23 -27.13 -12.70
C GLY A 25 20.04 -27.33 -11.42
N SER A 26 21.23 -27.94 -11.46
CA SER A 26 22.16 -27.92 -10.31
C SER A 26 23.33 -26.96 -10.58
N PRO A 27 23.76 -26.12 -9.61
CA PRO A 27 24.89 -25.23 -9.79
C PRO A 27 26.13 -26.02 -10.24
N SER A 28 26.83 -25.52 -11.27
CA SER A 28 28.13 -26.08 -11.61
C SER A 28 29.14 -25.58 -10.59
N THR A 29 29.55 -26.43 -9.63
CA THR A 29 30.49 -26.04 -8.57
C THR A 29 31.74 -25.37 -9.12
N SER A 30 32.28 -25.86 -10.24
CA SER A 30 33.45 -25.25 -10.90
C SER A 30 33.23 -23.83 -11.42
N ARG A 31 32.00 -23.44 -11.78
CA ARG A 31 31.67 -22.08 -12.23
C ARG A 31 31.46 -21.14 -11.04
N VAL A 32 30.88 -21.65 -9.95
CA VAL A 32 30.75 -20.93 -8.68
C VAL A 32 32.12 -20.64 -8.10
N ASP A 33 32.99 -21.65 -7.99
CA ASP A 33 34.36 -21.52 -7.51
C ASP A 33 35.16 -20.50 -8.35
N GLN A 34 35.09 -20.60 -9.68
CA GLN A 34 35.78 -19.68 -10.58
C GLN A 34 35.28 -18.23 -10.45
N ALA A 35 33.97 -18.05 -10.28
CA ALA A 35 33.39 -16.74 -10.07
C ALA A 35 33.83 -16.16 -8.72
N LEU A 36 33.84 -16.96 -7.65
CA LEU A 36 34.33 -16.56 -6.33
C LEU A 36 35.80 -16.15 -6.37
N ASP A 37 36.66 -16.94 -7.01
CA ASP A 37 38.07 -16.62 -7.17
C ASP A 37 38.24 -15.28 -7.90
N THR A 38 37.48 -15.09 -8.99
CA THR A 38 37.52 -13.81 -9.74
C THR A 38 37.07 -12.63 -8.89
N ILE A 39 35.98 -12.78 -8.13
CA ILE A 39 35.45 -11.70 -7.28
C ILE A 39 36.45 -11.36 -6.17
N ARG A 40 37.00 -12.37 -5.48
CA ARG A 40 37.99 -12.19 -4.42
C ARG A 40 39.26 -11.53 -4.94
N ASP A 41 39.78 -12.00 -6.08
CA ASP A 41 40.96 -11.41 -6.72
C ASP A 41 40.71 -9.94 -7.06
N ARG A 42 39.54 -9.59 -7.60
CA ARG A 42 39.17 -8.22 -7.96
C ARG A 42 38.93 -7.31 -6.76
N LEU A 43 38.46 -7.85 -5.64
CA LEU A 43 38.37 -7.11 -4.38
C LEU A 43 39.76 -6.93 -3.74
N ASP A 44 40.72 -7.83 -3.97
CA ASP A 44 42.06 -7.79 -3.37
C ASP A 44 43.12 -7.04 -4.21
N GLU A 45 42.94 -6.92 -5.53
CA GLU A 45 43.88 -6.26 -6.45
C GLU A 45 43.79 -4.71 -6.41
N GLY A 46 44.30 -4.10 -5.33
CA GLY A 46 44.51 -2.65 -5.25
C GLY A 46 45.90 -2.29 -4.70
N PHE A 47 46.87 -1.92 -5.55
CA PHE A 47 48.25 -1.56 -5.15
C PHE A 47 48.34 -0.32 -4.21
N PHE A 48 47.20 0.35 -3.97
CA PHE A 48 47.02 1.45 -3.02
C PHE A 48 45.74 1.35 -2.16
N ASN A 49 45.16 0.14 -1.99
CA ASN A 49 43.92 -0.13 -1.23
C ASN A 49 42.58 0.33 -1.86
N ASP A 50 42.53 0.85 -3.09
CA ASP A 50 41.26 1.24 -3.73
C ASP A 50 40.88 0.24 -4.84
N VAL A 51 39.66 -0.32 -4.78
CA VAL A 51 39.06 -1.12 -5.87
C VAL A 51 38.71 -0.19 -7.03
N SER A 52 39.06 -0.55 -8.28
CA SER A 52 38.80 0.32 -9.43
C SER A 52 37.42 0.07 -10.07
N GLN A 53 36.94 1.04 -10.83
CA GLN A 53 35.71 0.88 -11.63
C GLN A 53 35.80 -0.28 -12.62
N GLY A 54 37.00 -0.57 -13.13
CA GLY A 54 37.24 -1.72 -13.99
C GLY A 54 36.99 -3.05 -13.27
N ASP A 55 37.43 -3.14 -12.02
CA ASP A 55 37.27 -4.33 -11.18
C ASP A 55 35.80 -4.56 -10.83
N LEU A 56 35.06 -3.49 -10.50
CA LEU A 56 33.61 -3.55 -10.26
C LEU A 56 32.82 -3.97 -11.51
N ARG A 57 33.21 -3.48 -12.70
CA ARG A 57 32.62 -3.92 -13.98
C ARG A 57 32.91 -5.40 -14.27
N ASP A 58 34.12 -5.87 -13.96
CA ASP A 58 34.49 -7.28 -14.12
C ASP A 58 33.70 -8.17 -13.16
N ILE A 59 33.49 -7.74 -11.92
CA ILE A 59 32.61 -8.42 -10.95
C ILE A 59 31.17 -8.48 -11.49
N ASN A 60 30.62 -7.36 -11.95
CA ASN A 60 29.27 -7.32 -12.52
C ASN A 60 29.14 -8.22 -13.76
N ALA A 61 30.12 -8.20 -14.67
CA ALA A 61 30.16 -9.08 -15.83
C ALA A 61 30.22 -10.56 -15.44
N THR A 62 30.97 -10.89 -14.40
CA THR A 62 31.06 -12.25 -13.85
C THR A 62 29.71 -12.71 -13.32
N LEU A 63 29.05 -11.91 -12.48
CA LEU A 63 27.72 -12.21 -11.94
C LEU A 63 26.65 -12.34 -13.04
N ASN A 64 26.68 -11.46 -14.06
CA ASN A 64 25.77 -11.51 -15.20
C ASN A 64 25.95 -12.77 -16.07
N GLY A 65 27.15 -13.36 -16.09
CA GLY A 65 27.43 -14.60 -16.80
C GLY A 65 26.91 -15.88 -16.12
N LEU A 66 26.46 -15.77 -14.86
CA LEU A 66 25.96 -16.89 -14.07
C LEU A 66 24.44 -17.07 -14.24
N THR A 67 23.98 -18.31 -14.04
CA THR A 67 22.55 -18.60 -13.81
C THR A 67 22.11 -18.04 -12.45
N ALA A 68 20.79 -17.96 -12.21
CA ALA A 68 20.27 -17.48 -10.93
C ALA A 68 20.76 -18.35 -9.76
N GLU A 69 20.75 -19.67 -9.92
CA GLU A 69 21.20 -20.62 -8.90
C GLU A 69 22.71 -20.50 -8.63
N GLU A 70 23.53 -20.35 -9.68
CA GLU A 70 24.98 -20.13 -9.54
C GLU A 70 25.27 -18.78 -8.87
N ARG A 71 24.55 -17.71 -9.24
CA ARG A 71 24.73 -16.39 -8.65
C ARG A 71 24.35 -16.39 -7.17
N ASN A 72 23.24 -17.02 -6.83
CA ASN A 72 22.81 -17.20 -5.44
C ASN A 72 23.84 -17.98 -4.63
N ALA A 73 24.41 -19.05 -5.21
CA ALA A 73 25.49 -19.81 -4.58
C ALA A 73 26.74 -18.96 -4.35
N VAL A 74 27.18 -18.17 -5.34
CA VAL A 74 28.31 -17.25 -5.19
C VAL A 74 28.08 -16.26 -4.04
N VAL A 75 26.93 -15.58 -3.99
CA VAL A 75 26.63 -14.64 -2.88
C VAL A 75 26.56 -15.35 -1.53
N SER A 76 26.04 -16.58 -1.49
CA SER A 76 26.00 -17.38 -0.26
C SER A 76 27.38 -17.77 0.27
N GLU A 77 28.39 -17.87 -0.60
CA GLU A 77 29.76 -18.25 -0.26
C GLU A 77 30.70 -17.06 -0.01
N LEU A 78 30.27 -15.84 -0.36
CA LEU A 78 30.94 -14.62 0.10
C LEU A 78 30.68 -14.44 1.60
N SER A 79 31.74 -14.13 2.35
CA SER A 79 31.64 -13.71 3.75
C SER A 79 31.03 -12.32 3.86
N ASP A 80 30.49 -11.99 5.03
CA ASP A 80 29.88 -10.67 5.26
C ASP A 80 30.93 -9.54 5.12
N ASP A 81 32.19 -9.78 5.48
CA ASP A 81 33.29 -8.83 5.27
C ASP A 81 33.59 -8.60 3.77
N GLU A 82 33.53 -9.66 2.96
CA GLU A 82 33.69 -9.55 1.50
C GLU A 82 32.50 -8.83 0.86
N LEU A 83 31.27 -9.07 1.35
CA LEU A 83 30.07 -8.38 0.89
C LEU A 83 30.13 -6.89 1.24
N ASN A 84 30.43 -6.53 2.48
CA ASN A 84 30.56 -5.13 2.92
C ASN A 84 31.64 -4.40 2.12
N LYS A 85 32.80 -5.03 1.93
CA LYS A 85 33.87 -4.44 1.10
C LYS A 85 33.41 -4.23 -0.34
N TRP A 86 32.67 -5.18 -0.90
CA TRP A 86 32.16 -5.05 -2.27
C TRP A 86 31.12 -3.93 -2.38
N THR A 87 30.15 -3.86 -1.46
CA THR A 87 29.06 -2.86 -1.47
C THR A 87 29.57 -1.44 -1.21
N ASP A 88 30.55 -1.27 -0.32
CA ASP A 88 31.21 0.03 -0.05
C ASP A 88 31.85 0.63 -1.30
N GLU A 89 32.46 -0.21 -2.14
CA GLU A 89 33.17 0.25 -3.34
C GLU A 89 32.22 0.62 -4.48
N LEU A 90 30.97 0.15 -4.46
CA LEU A 90 29.99 0.44 -5.51
C LEU A 90 29.63 1.94 -5.60
N ASP A 91 29.67 2.66 -4.48
CA ASP A 91 29.32 4.09 -4.40
C ASP A 91 30.52 5.00 -4.12
N ASN A 92 31.75 4.52 -4.27
CA ASN A 92 32.97 5.29 -3.97
C ASN A 92 33.12 6.48 -4.93
N SER A 93 32.41 7.56 -4.62
CA SER A 93 32.50 8.89 -5.21
C SER A 93 33.65 9.62 -4.55
N GLY A 94 34.88 9.19 -4.87
CA GLY A 94 36.10 9.79 -4.34
C GLY A 94 36.09 11.33 -4.36
N PHE A 95 36.64 11.94 -3.32
CA PHE A 95 36.82 13.39 -3.19
C PHE A 95 37.53 13.92 -4.45
N LEU A 96 36.85 14.79 -5.22
CA LEU A 96 37.29 15.42 -6.49
C LEU A 96 37.01 14.66 -7.80
N GLY A 97 36.02 13.75 -7.85
CA GLY A 97 35.59 13.12 -9.13
C GLY A 97 36.61 12.11 -9.67
N MET A 98 37.49 11.61 -8.81
CA MET A 98 38.44 10.52 -9.04
C MET A 98 37.92 9.20 -8.43
N GLY A 99 36.60 9.08 -8.24
CA GLY A 99 35.96 7.92 -7.64
C GLY A 99 35.97 6.69 -8.55
N GLY A 100 36.18 5.52 -7.96
CA GLY A 100 36.21 4.21 -8.63
C GLY A 100 34.85 3.50 -8.70
N GLY A 101 33.78 4.07 -8.13
CA GLY A 101 32.47 3.42 -8.09
C GLY A 101 31.79 3.21 -9.45
N LEU A 102 30.74 2.39 -9.46
CA LEU A 102 29.87 2.22 -10.63
C LEU A 102 29.05 3.50 -10.84
N ASN A 103 28.75 3.81 -12.11
CA ASN A 103 27.78 4.88 -12.38
C ASN A 103 26.34 4.41 -12.12
N VAL A 104 25.39 5.36 -12.09
CA VAL A 104 23.97 5.09 -11.78
C VAL A 104 23.36 3.99 -12.65
N ASP A 105 23.61 3.99 -13.97
CA ASP A 105 23.07 2.97 -14.88
C ASP A 105 23.66 1.59 -14.58
N GLU A 106 24.97 1.54 -14.32
CA GLU A 106 25.67 0.29 -13.99
C GLU A 106 25.23 -0.30 -12.65
N ARG A 107 24.99 0.54 -11.64
CA ARG A 107 24.42 0.10 -10.35
C ARG A 107 23.00 -0.40 -10.54
N ARG A 108 22.17 0.31 -11.29
CA ARG A 108 20.80 -0.11 -11.58
C ARG A 108 20.75 -1.47 -12.30
N ASP A 109 21.64 -1.69 -13.27
CA ASP A 109 21.78 -2.98 -13.95
C ASP A 109 22.21 -4.09 -12.98
N LEU A 110 23.16 -3.81 -12.07
CA LEU A 110 23.55 -4.74 -11.03
C LEU A 110 22.37 -5.08 -10.10
N HIS A 111 21.68 -4.09 -9.55
CA HIS A 111 20.54 -4.28 -8.65
C HIS A 111 19.37 -5.01 -9.33
N THR A 112 19.14 -4.74 -10.62
CA THR A 112 18.18 -5.49 -11.46
C THR A 112 18.57 -6.97 -11.53
N THR A 113 19.84 -7.25 -11.81
CA THR A 113 20.38 -8.60 -11.86
C THR A 113 20.25 -9.31 -10.52
N LEU A 114 20.65 -8.68 -9.42
CA LEU A 114 20.57 -9.26 -8.08
C LEU A 114 19.11 -9.50 -7.67
N GLY A 115 18.26 -8.48 -7.77
CA GLY A 115 16.83 -8.56 -7.42
C GLY A 115 16.07 -9.62 -8.20
N GLY A 116 16.43 -9.86 -9.47
CA GLY A 116 15.79 -10.87 -10.31
C GLY A 116 16.30 -12.31 -10.14
N SER A 117 17.28 -12.56 -9.26
CA SER A 117 17.98 -13.86 -9.25
C SER A 117 18.41 -14.41 -7.91
N LEU A 118 18.53 -13.56 -6.89
CA LEU A 118 18.84 -14.00 -5.55
C LEU A 118 17.57 -14.44 -4.82
N ASP A 119 17.72 -15.38 -3.89
CA ASP A 119 16.67 -15.69 -2.92
C ASP A 119 16.61 -14.61 -1.83
N ALA A 120 15.53 -14.61 -1.05
CA ALA A 120 15.30 -13.59 -0.02
C ALA A 120 16.41 -13.55 1.05
N THR A 121 17.02 -14.69 1.40
CA THR A 121 18.10 -14.75 2.38
C THR A 121 19.35 -14.05 1.86
N GLN A 122 19.72 -14.28 0.59
CA GLN A 122 20.87 -13.59 0.01
C GLN A 122 20.58 -12.12 -0.30
N LEU A 123 19.34 -11.79 -0.68
CA LEU A 123 18.90 -10.39 -0.84
C LEU A 123 18.99 -9.63 0.47
N GLU A 124 18.55 -10.20 1.60
CA GLU A 124 18.68 -9.59 2.92
C GLU A 124 20.14 -9.36 3.29
N ARG A 125 21.03 -10.32 3.03
CA ARG A 125 22.47 -10.17 3.30
C ARG A 125 23.10 -9.04 2.49
N VAL A 126 22.81 -8.96 1.19
CA VAL A 126 23.30 -7.87 0.35
C VAL A 126 22.70 -6.53 0.78
N TYR A 127 21.42 -6.51 1.10
CA TYR A 127 20.72 -5.32 1.57
C TYR A 127 21.33 -4.76 2.87
N ASN A 128 21.59 -5.63 3.84
CA ASN A 128 22.22 -5.27 5.12
C ASN A 128 23.70 -4.88 4.98
N ALA A 129 24.36 -5.27 3.88
CA ALA A 129 25.74 -4.88 3.58
C ALA A 129 25.84 -3.47 2.97
N TYR A 130 24.72 -2.86 2.55
CA TYR A 130 24.73 -1.48 2.08
C TYR A 130 24.72 -0.50 3.27
N ASP A 131 25.73 0.38 3.32
CA ASP A 131 25.78 1.48 4.28
C ASP A 131 24.96 2.70 3.83
N ASN A 132 24.67 2.82 2.53
CA ASN A 132 23.94 3.96 1.98
C ASN A 132 22.45 3.63 1.73
N ARG A 133 21.60 4.64 1.92
CA ARG A 133 20.15 4.53 1.67
C ARG A 133 19.85 4.28 0.18
N GLU A 134 20.55 4.96 -0.72
CA GLU A 134 20.25 4.93 -2.16
C GLU A 134 20.36 3.52 -2.75
N GLN A 135 21.42 2.77 -2.44
CA GLN A 135 21.63 1.39 -2.89
C GLN A 135 20.63 0.42 -2.27
N LYS A 136 20.29 0.60 -0.98
CA LYS A 136 19.21 -0.16 -0.34
C LYS A 136 17.90 -0.03 -1.14
N ILE A 137 17.55 1.20 -1.52
CA ILE A 137 16.35 1.47 -2.32
C ILE A 137 16.48 0.96 -3.76
N GLU A 138 17.63 1.15 -4.43
CA GLU A 138 17.87 0.63 -5.78
C GLU A 138 17.76 -0.92 -5.82
N LEU A 139 18.30 -1.63 -4.81
CA LEU A 139 18.14 -3.07 -4.68
C LEU A 139 16.67 -3.46 -4.48
N ALA A 140 15.96 -2.79 -3.58
CA ALA A 140 14.55 -3.06 -3.32
C ALA A 140 13.68 -2.82 -4.58
N GLN A 141 13.98 -1.79 -5.38
CA GLN A 141 13.35 -1.56 -6.67
C GLN A 141 13.67 -2.67 -7.68
N GLY A 142 14.91 -3.18 -7.67
CA GLY A 142 15.29 -4.37 -8.44
C GLY A 142 14.46 -5.62 -8.06
N VAL A 143 14.28 -5.86 -6.76
CA VAL A 143 13.41 -6.93 -6.22
C VAL A 143 11.96 -6.70 -6.66
N ALA A 144 11.45 -5.49 -6.47
CA ALA A 144 10.09 -5.11 -6.86
C ALA A 144 9.82 -5.33 -8.35
N ALA A 145 10.78 -5.03 -9.23
CA ALA A 145 10.60 -5.15 -10.67
C ALA A 145 10.83 -6.57 -11.21
N HIS A 146 11.74 -7.35 -10.60
CA HIS A 146 12.26 -8.57 -11.23
C HIS A 146 12.14 -9.86 -10.41
N ALA A 147 11.94 -9.78 -9.10
CA ALA A 147 11.83 -10.98 -8.27
C ALA A 147 10.50 -11.72 -8.52
N THR A 148 10.49 -13.02 -8.22
CA THR A 148 9.24 -13.80 -8.16
C THR A 148 8.40 -13.35 -6.97
N SER A 149 7.09 -13.59 -7.01
CA SER A 149 6.21 -13.20 -5.90
C SER A 149 6.61 -13.83 -4.55
N ASP A 150 7.07 -15.09 -4.55
CA ASP A 150 7.53 -15.77 -3.34
C ASP A 150 8.77 -15.09 -2.75
N VAL A 151 9.74 -14.72 -3.60
CA VAL A 151 10.94 -13.98 -3.17
C VAL A 151 10.57 -12.59 -2.63
N LYS A 152 9.62 -11.90 -3.28
CA LYS A 152 9.12 -10.60 -2.79
C LYS A 152 8.49 -10.72 -1.40
N THR A 153 7.65 -11.73 -1.17
CA THR A 153 7.01 -11.94 0.14
C THR A 153 8.03 -12.29 1.23
N ASP A 154 9.01 -13.15 0.90
CA ASP A 154 10.05 -13.54 1.85
C ASP A 154 10.99 -12.37 2.17
N PHE A 155 11.31 -11.53 1.17
CA PHE A 155 12.10 -10.32 1.36
C PHE A 155 11.39 -9.29 2.25
N ILE A 156 10.08 -9.08 2.06
CA ILE A 156 9.27 -8.25 2.96
C ILE A 156 9.31 -8.80 4.39
N ALA A 157 9.14 -10.11 4.57
CA ALA A 157 9.16 -10.74 5.88
C ALA A 157 10.53 -10.62 6.57
N ALA A 158 11.62 -10.66 5.80
CA ALA A 158 12.97 -10.48 6.31
C ALA A 158 13.23 -9.06 6.81
N LEU A 159 12.75 -8.03 6.09
CA LEU A 159 12.94 -6.62 6.46
C LEU A 159 11.92 -6.12 7.49
N ALA A 160 10.77 -6.79 7.66
CA ALA A 160 9.70 -6.38 8.57
C ALA A 160 10.16 -6.00 10.00
N PRO A 161 11.07 -6.74 10.67
CA PRO A 161 11.53 -6.36 12.01
C PRO A 161 12.27 -5.02 12.04
N GLN A 162 12.97 -4.69 10.95
CA GLN A 162 13.84 -3.54 10.83
C GLN A 162 13.08 -2.25 10.49
N THR A 163 11.86 -2.34 9.95
CA THR A 163 11.07 -1.16 9.54
C THR A 163 10.68 -0.21 10.67
N THR A 164 10.98 -0.58 11.92
CA THR A 164 10.67 0.22 13.13
C THR A 164 11.94 0.61 13.89
N GLU A 165 13.11 0.26 13.37
CA GLU A 165 14.39 0.67 13.93
C GLU A 165 14.65 2.10 13.47
N ALA A 166 14.73 3.04 14.42
CA ALA A 166 14.91 4.45 14.06
C ALA A 166 16.33 4.69 13.54
N ASP A 167 16.48 4.95 12.25
CA ASP A 167 17.72 5.49 11.69
C ASP A 167 18.01 6.86 12.30
N GLY A 168 19.20 7.01 12.89
CA GLY A 168 19.61 8.25 13.52
C GLY A 168 19.70 9.38 12.51
N MET A 169 19.14 10.56 12.83
CA MET A 169 19.30 11.77 12.01
C MET A 169 20.80 12.11 11.84
N GLY A 170 21.35 11.80 10.67
CA GLY A 170 22.67 12.26 10.25
C GLY A 170 22.64 13.78 10.06
N GLY A 171 23.57 14.50 10.72
CA GLY A 171 23.63 15.97 10.74
C GLY A 171 24.05 16.62 9.42
N VAL A 172 23.33 16.33 8.34
CA VAL A 172 23.59 16.78 6.97
C VAL A 172 22.61 17.89 6.57
N MET A 173 22.99 18.66 5.54
CA MET A 173 22.23 19.82 5.03
C MET A 173 20.89 19.44 4.38
N ILE A 174 20.79 18.21 3.90
CA ILE A 174 19.60 17.53 3.39
C ILE A 174 19.57 16.18 4.10
N SER A 175 18.43 15.82 4.68
CA SER A 175 18.27 14.54 5.37
C SER A 175 16.93 13.93 4.98
N ASP A 176 16.98 12.72 4.43
CA ASP A 176 15.80 11.88 4.28
C ASP A 176 15.40 11.40 5.68
N MET A 177 14.12 11.59 6.03
CA MET A 177 13.62 11.36 7.39
C MET A 177 12.91 10.02 7.56
N GLY A 178 12.69 9.28 6.48
CA GLY A 178 12.06 7.96 6.52
C GLY A 178 13.08 6.83 6.72
N ASP A 179 12.64 5.71 7.26
CA ASP A 179 13.42 4.48 7.38
C ASP A 179 13.71 3.86 6.00
N ALA A 180 14.90 3.29 5.78
CA ALA A 180 15.28 2.75 4.46
C ALA A 180 14.53 1.45 4.19
N GLU A 181 14.39 0.63 5.22
CA GLU A 181 13.73 -0.66 5.22
C GLU A 181 12.23 -0.50 5.01
N GLY A 182 11.60 0.48 5.67
CA GLY A 182 10.21 0.86 5.44
C GLY A 182 9.94 1.23 3.99
N LEU A 183 10.80 2.06 3.38
CA LEU A 183 10.65 2.46 1.97
C LEU A 183 10.96 1.31 1.00
N ALA A 184 11.94 0.46 1.31
CA ALA A 184 12.23 -0.75 0.55
C ALA A 184 11.02 -1.70 0.53
N VAL A 185 10.42 -1.93 1.70
CA VAL A 185 9.19 -2.74 1.84
C VAL A 185 8.03 -2.11 1.08
N ALA A 186 7.88 -0.77 1.09
CA ALA A 186 6.84 -0.07 0.32
C ALA A 186 6.95 -0.35 -1.19
N HIS A 187 8.15 -0.21 -1.77
CA HIS A 187 8.37 -0.51 -3.19
C HIS A 187 8.01 -1.96 -3.54
N VAL A 188 8.40 -2.92 -2.70
CA VAL A 188 8.14 -4.34 -2.97
C VAL A 188 6.65 -4.65 -2.79
N LEU A 189 5.98 -4.12 -1.77
CA LEU A 189 4.54 -4.24 -1.57
C LEU A 189 3.73 -3.69 -2.76
N GLY A 190 4.04 -2.48 -3.21
CA GLY A 190 3.37 -1.85 -4.37
C GLY A 190 3.49 -2.68 -5.65
N SER A 191 4.58 -3.45 -5.78
CA SER A 191 4.81 -4.31 -6.94
C SER A 191 4.05 -5.64 -6.94
N LEU A 192 3.32 -5.96 -5.86
CA LEU A 192 2.54 -7.21 -5.72
C LEU A 192 1.11 -7.10 -6.28
N GLY A 193 0.73 -5.93 -6.80
CA GLY A 193 -0.57 -5.71 -7.43
C GLY A 193 -0.95 -6.81 -8.43
N GLY A 194 -2.18 -7.31 -8.32
CA GLY A 194 -2.70 -8.39 -9.17
C GLY A 194 -2.34 -9.81 -8.74
N ASN A 195 -1.56 -10.01 -7.67
CA ASN A 195 -1.33 -11.32 -7.06
C ASN A 195 -1.91 -11.38 -5.63
N ALA A 196 -3.18 -11.78 -5.53
CA ALA A 196 -3.91 -11.82 -4.26
C ALA A 196 -3.25 -12.69 -3.18
N SER A 197 -2.68 -13.84 -3.55
CA SER A 197 -2.03 -14.73 -2.57
C SER A 197 -0.75 -14.13 -2.01
N ALA A 198 0.05 -13.49 -2.87
CA ALA A 198 1.29 -12.84 -2.44
C ALA A 198 1.00 -11.58 -1.61
N LEU A 199 0.00 -10.78 -2.00
CA LEU A 199 -0.45 -9.63 -1.22
C LEU A 199 -0.88 -10.08 0.19
N SER A 200 -1.77 -11.07 0.30
CA SER A 200 -2.22 -11.58 1.61
C SER A 200 -1.04 -12.06 2.47
N THR A 201 -0.07 -12.76 1.88
CA THR A 201 1.13 -13.22 2.58
C THR A 201 2.00 -12.06 3.06
N ALA A 202 2.29 -11.09 2.20
CA ALA A 202 3.11 -9.93 2.52
C ALA A 202 2.47 -9.00 3.57
N TYR A 203 1.18 -8.73 3.45
CA TYR A 203 0.45 -7.95 4.47
C TYR A 203 0.31 -8.72 5.79
N GLY A 204 0.22 -10.06 5.74
CA GLY A 204 0.19 -10.93 6.91
C GLY A 204 1.53 -11.00 7.66
N SER A 205 2.66 -10.72 7.01
CA SER A 205 3.98 -10.66 7.67
C SER A 205 4.25 -9.34 8.41
N LEU A 206 3.42 -8.31 8.19
CA LEU A 206 3.55 -7.00 8.80
C LEU A 206 2.44 -6.79 9.82
N ASN A 207 2.78 -6.44 11.06
CA ASN A 207 1.81 -5.94 12.03
C ASN A 207 1.49 -4.45 11.77
N ASP A 208 0.48 -3.90 12.45
CA ASP A 208 0.02 -2.52 12.20
C ASP A 208 1.09 -1.47 12.46
N THR A 209 1.98 -1.69 13.44
CA THR A 209 3.10 -0.78 13.72
C THR A 209 4.11 -0.79 12.59
N GLN A 210 4.48 -1.98 12.09
CA GLN A 210 5.39 -2.12 10.95
C GLN A 210 4.78 -1.54 9.68
N LEU A 211 3.51 -1.83 9.41
CA LEU A 211 2.82 -1.32 8.23
C LEU A 211 2.66 0.21 8.28
N SER A 212 2.41 0.79 9.46
CA SER A 212 2.39 2.25 9.63
C SER A 212 3.75 2.87 9.33
N ALA A 213 4.85 2.26 9.79
CA ALA A 213 6.20 2.75 9.52
C ALA A 213 6.58 2.64 8.03
N VAL A 214 6.14 1.57 7.35
CA VAL A 214 6.24 1.44 5.89
C VAL A 214 5.50 2.58 5.19
N PHE A 215 4.30 2.94 5.66
CA PHE A 215 3.51 4.01 5.06
C PHE A 215 4.15 5.38 5.30
N GLU A 216 4.67 5.62 6.50
CA GLU A 216 5.44 6.82 6.83
C GLU A 216 6.67 6.96 5.91
N ALA A 217 7.48 5.91 5.81
CA ALA A 217 8.65 5.89 4.91
C ALA A 217 8.26 6.05 3.44
N GLY A 218 7.12 5.51 3.02
CA GLY A 218 6.56 5.64 1.68
C GLY A 218 6.12 7.06 1.30
N THR A 219 6.05 8.00 2.25
CA THR A 219 5.84 9.43 1.94
C THR A 219 7.11 10.19 1.55
N GLN A 220 8.28 9.53 1.68
CA GLN A 220 9.60 10.06 1.33
C GLN A 220 9.81 11.52 1.78
N GLN A 221 9.64 11.76 3.08
CA GLN A 221 9.87 13.06 3.65
C GLN A 221 11.37 13.42 3.58
N THR A 222 11.70 14.51 2.90
CA THR A 222 13.06 15.08 2.86
C THR A 222 13.09 16.42 3.59
N MET A 223 14.00 16.58 4.54
CA MET A 223 14.26 17.85 5.22
C MET A 223 15.40 18.60 4.55
N TYR A 224 15.19 19.89 4.32
CA TYR A 224 16.22 20.86 3.91
C TYR A 224 16.51 21.83 5.06
N ALA A 225 17.73 21.77 5.59
CA ALA A 225 18.16 22.65 6.67
C ALA A 225 18.39 24.08 6.17
N ASN A 226 17.88 25.08 6.91
CA ASN A 226 18.07 26.49 6.55
C ASN A 226 19.33 27.08 7.21
N MET A 227 20.37 27.30 6.40
CA MET A 227 21.67 27.80 6.86
C MET A 227 21.67 29.23 7.43
N GLN A 228 20.61 30.01 7.21
CA GLN A 228 20.53 31.42 7.66
C GLN A 228 19.81 31.58 9.01
N GLY A 229 19.56 30.47 9.73
CA GLY A 229 18.91 30.47 11.04
C GLY A 229 17.38 30.53 10.97
N GLY A 230 16.79 30.17 9.83
CA GLY A 230 15.34 29.99 9.66
C GLY A 230 14.87 28.57 9.99
N ALA A 231 13.55 28.36 9.98
CA ALA A 231 12.97 27.03 10.11
C ALA A 231 13.38 26.13 8.91
N PRO A 232 13.55 24.81 9.12
CA PRO A 232 13.75 23.86 8.03
C PRO A 232 12.53 23.83 7.11
N THR A 233 12.73 23.46 5.85
CA THR A 233 11.65 23.19 4.89
C THR A 233 11.62 21.70 4.57
N TYR A 234 10.43 21.16 4.35
CA TYR A 234 10.23 19.74 4.05
C TYR A 234 9.63 19.56 2.65
N SER A 235 9.96 18.46 1.98
CA SER A 235 9.28 17.96 0.78
C SER A 235 8.77 16.54 1.00
N TYR A 236 7.77 16.15 0.21
CA TYR A 236 7.16 14.82 0.23
C TYR A 236 7.04 14.28 -1.19
N ASP A 237 7.19 12.96 -1.34
CA ASP A 237 6.92 12.20 -2.57
C ASP A 237 6.20 10.90 -2.17
N ALA A 238 4.88 10.91 -2.32
CA ALA A 238 4.00 9.86 -1.81
C ALA A 238 3.75 8.73 -2.83
N GLY A 239 4.41 8.75 -3.99
CA GLY A 239 4.28 7.72 -5.02
C GLY A 239 4.41 6.28 -4.48
N PRO A 240 5.43 5.96 -3.66
CA PRO A 240 5.56 4.62 -3.08
C PRO A 240 4.38 4.22 -2.19
N LEU A 241 3.85 5.14 -1.37
CA LEU A 241 2.65 4.85 -0.56
C LEU A 241 1.41 4.68 -1.45
N ALA A 242 1.23 5.52 -2.46
CA ALA A 242 0.13 5.41 -3.42
C ALA A 242 0.13 4.05 -4.13
N ASP A 243 1.30 3.59 -4.59
CA ASP A 243 1.47 2.27 -5.21
C ASP A 243 1.10 1.13 -4.26
N VAL A 244 1.43 1.23 -2.97
CA VAL A 244 1.05 0.24 -1.94
C VAL A 244 -0.47 0.17 -1.77
N VAL A 245 -1.14 1.33 -1.72
CA VAL A 245 -2.61 1.42 -1.63
C VAL A 245 -3.26 0.85 -2.89
N ASP A 246 -2.75 1.19 -4.08
CA ASP A 246 -3.26 0.67 -5.36
C ASP A 246 -3.04 -0.83 -5.51
N ALA A 247 -1.93 -1.37 -5.01
CA ALA A 247 -1.71 -2.81 -4.96
C ALA A 247 -2.75 -3.50 -4.05
N ALA A 248 -3.04 -2.94 -2.87
CA ALA A 248 -4.07 -3.46 -1.97
C ALA A 248 -5.48 -3.42 -2.59
N ALA A 249 -5.79 -2.41 -3.41
CA ALA A 249 -7.06 -2.32 -4.13
C ALA A 249 -7.34 -3.53 -5.03
N THR A 250 -6.30 -4.21 -5.51
CA THR A 250 -6.41 -5.43 -6.33
C THR A 250 -6.74 -6.70 -5.55
N SER A 251 -6.66 -6.65 -4.21
CA SER A 251 -7.01 -7.78 -3.34
C SER A 251 -8.52 -8.07 -3.41
N PRO A 252 -8.95 -9.34 -3.29
CA PRO A 252 -10.36 -9.67 -3.04
C PRO A 252 -10.74 -9.55 -1.55
N ASP A 253 -9.78 -9.35 -0.65
CA ASP A 253 -9.98 -9.32 0.79
C ASP A 253 -10.36 -7.92 1.27
N ALA A 254 -11.56 -7.79 1.83
CA ALA A 254 -12.10 -6.54 2.36
C ALA A 254 -11.41 -6.10 3.66
N GLU A 255 -10.97 -7.03 4.52
CA GLU A 255 -10.28 -6.71 5.78
C GLU A 255 -8.91 -6.11 5.49
N LEU A 256 -8.16 -6.71 4.55
CA LEU A 256 -6.89 -6.15 4.09
C LEU A 256 -7.08 -4.74 3.52
N LYS A 257 -8.08 -4.53 2.67
CA LYS A 257 -8.39 -3.20 2.11
C LYS A 257 -8.72 -2.20 3.19
N ALA A 258 -9.59 -2.54 4.14
CA ALA A 258 -9.96 -1.68 5.26
C ALA A 258 -8.75 -1.30 6.11
N ARG A 259 -7.89 -2.26 6.43
CA ARG A 259 -6.63 -2.03 7.14
C ARG A 259 -5.72 -1.05 6.42
N VAL A 260 -5.49 -1.25 5.12
CA VAL A 260 -4.67 -0.33 4.31
C VAL A 260 -5.31 1.05 4.22
N PHE A 261 -6.62 1.12 3.98
CA PHE A 261 -7.36 2.37 3.89
C PHE A 261 -7.27 3.18 5.19
N GLU A 262 -7.48 2.54 6.34
CA GLU A 262 -7.40 3.22 7.65
C GLU A 262 -5.99 3.80 7.89
N LEU A 263 -4.95 2.98 7.71
CA LEU A 263 -3.58 3.40 7.98
C LEU A 263 -3.11 4.47 6.99
N ALA A 264 -3.46 4.34 5.70
CA ALA A 264 -3.16 5.35 4.69
C ALA A 264 -3.87 6.67 4.98
N GLY A 265 -5.14 6.63 5.42
CA GLY A 265 -5.89 7.83 5.79
C GLY A 265 -5.26 8.60 6.96
N ARG A 266 -4.73 7.89 7.96
CA ARG A 266 -3.97 8.50 9.07
C ARG A 266 -2.69 9.16 8.58
N GLN A 267 -1.94 8.49 7.71
CA GLN A 267 -0.70 9.03 7.17
C GLN A 267 -0.97 10.25 6.28
N MET A 268 -2.01 10.20 5.45
CA MET A 268 -2.46 11.33 4.63
C MET A 268 -2.82 12.54 5.49
N ALA A 269 -3.57 12.35 6.58
CA ALA A 269 -3.86 13.42 7.54
C ALA A 269 -2.57 14.01 8.14
N SER A 270 -1.62 13.16 8.53
CA SER A 270 -0.32 13.61 9.05
C SER A 270 0.47 14.44 8.03
N VAL A 271 0.45 14.06 6.75
CA VAL A 271 1.11 14.83 5.66
C VAL A 271 0.40 16.17 5.44
N SER A 272 -0.94 16.19 5.45
CA SER A 272 -1.73 17.41 5.29
C SER A 272 -1.48 18.40 6.44
N ASP A 273 -1.42 17.90 7.67
CA ASP A 273 -1.17 18.69 8.89
C ASP A 273 0.29 19.16 9.03
N ALA A 274 1.24 18.53 8.32
CA ALA A 274 2.65 18.91 8.37
C ALA A 274 2.95 20.31 7.79
N ASN A 275 1.98 20.93 7.12
CA ASN A 275 2.12 22.29 6.60
C ASN A 275 1.72 23.34 7.66
N GLY A 276 2.69 23.74 8.49
CA GLY A 276 2.50 24.70 9.56
C GLY A 276 2.90 26.13 9.19
N VAL A 277 2.26 27.14 9.79
CA VAL A 277 2.62 28.58 9.64
C VAL A 277 4.09 28.86 10.02
N LEU A 278 4.66 28.04 10.90
CA LEU A 278 6.05 28.16 11.38
C LEU A 278 7.03 27.18 10.71
N THR A 279 6.51 26.22 9.95
CA THR A 279 7.26 25.15 9.25
C THR A 279 6.62 24.91 7.89
N PRO A 280 6.89 25.79 6.90
CA PRO A 280 6.33 25.63 5.57
C PRO A 280 6.88 24.36 4.92
N SER A 281 5.96 23.52 4.45
CA SER A 281 6.25 22.27 3.76
C SER A 281 5.82 22.39 2.30
N LEU A 282 6.70 22.03 1.38
CA LEU A 282 6.42 22.03 -0.07
C LEU A 282 5.84 20.68 -0.47
N GLY A 283 4.83 20.67 -1.33
CA GLY A 283 4.28 19.44 -1.89
C GLY A 283 3.37 18.62 -0.97
N THR A 284 3.06 19.07 0.26
CA THR A 284 2.15 18.33 1.16
C THR A 284 0.75 18.17 0.58
N GLY A 285 0.24 19.18 -0.13
CA GLY A 285 -1.05 19.09 -0.82
C GLY A 285 -1.01 18.07 -1.97
N GLU A 286 0.02 18.10 -2.80
CA GLU A 286 0.18 17.14 -3.92
C GLU A 286 0.34 15.71 -3.41
N ALA A 287 1.14 15.50 -2.36
CA ALA A 287 1.32 14.20 -1.72
C ALA A 287 0.03 13.69 -1.06
N ALA A 288 -0.69 14.55 -0.33
CA ALA A 288 -1.99 14.17 0.24
C ALA A 288 -3.03 13.84 -0.84
N ASP A 289 -3.05 14.61 -1.94
CA ASP A 289 -3.92 14.38 -3.09
C ASP A 289 -3.65 13.06 -3.80
N GLU A 290 -2.37 12.70 -3.93
CA GLU A 290 -1.95 11.43 -4.51
C GLU A 290 -2.41 10.25 -3.65
N ILE A 291 -2.15 10.29 -2.33
CA ILE A 291 -2.61 9.25 -1.39
C ILE A 291 -4.15 9.15 -1.41
N ARG A 292 -4.84 10.30 -1.37
CA ARG A 292 -6.31 10.38 -1.44
C ARG A 292 -6.86 9.71 -2.71
N ALA A 293 -6.22 9.94 -3.86
CA ALA A 293 -6.66 9.37 -5.13
C ALA A 293 -6.54 7.83 -5.15
N SER A 294 -5.44 7.27 -4.65
CA SER A 294 -5.29 5.81 -4.53
C SER A 294 -6.25 5.23 -3.48
N MET A 295 -6.47 5.93 -2.35
CA MET A 295 -7.50 5.54 -1.37
C MET A 295 -8.91 5.53 -1.96
N GLU A 296 -9.25 6.51 -2.81
CA GLU A 296 -10.51 6.56 -3.53
C GLU A 296 -10.65 5.32 -4.46
N GLY A 297 -9.58 4.95 -5.17
CA GLY A 297 -9.53 3.76 -6.00
C GLY A 297 -9.74 2.47 -5.20
N LEU A 298 -9.04 2.33 -4.07
CA LEU A 298 -9.18 1.21 -3.13
C LEU A 298 -10.62 1.11 -2.61
N LEU A 299 -11.18 2.20 -2.11
CA LEU A 299 -12.53 2.20 -1.57
C LEU A 299 -13.56 1.85 -2.65
N LYS A 300 -13.45 2.43 -3.85
CA LYS A 300 -14.33 2.14 -5.00
C LYS A 300 -14.23 0.71 -5.51
N SER A 301 -13.15 -0.02 -5.20
CA SER A 301 -13.02 -1.43 -5.58
C SER A 301 -14.03 -2.34 -4.87
N ASP A 302 -14.44 -1.97 -3.65
CA ASP A 302 -15.45 -2.68 -2.85
C ASP A 302 -15.96 -1.79 -1.71
N VAL A 303 -16.79 -0.79 -2.02
CA VAL A 303 -17.24 0.19 -1.01
C VAL A 303 -17.97 -0.49 0.14
N ASN A 304 -18.89 -1.42 -0.16
CA ASN A 304 -19.67 -2.07 0.89
C ASN A 304 -18.80 -2.97 1.76
N GLY A 305 -17.87 -3.75 1.19
CA GLY A 305 -17.00 -4.63 1.96
C GLY A 305 -15.97 -3.86 2.80
N VAL A 306 -15.34 -2.84 2.21
CA VAL A 306 -14.34 -2.01 2.91
C VAL A 306 -14.98 -1.26 4.07
N VAL A 307 -16.16 -0.65 3.87
CA VAL A 307 -16.85 0.06 4.97
C VAL A 307 -17.35 -0.89 6.04
N ASP A 308 -17.74 -2.13 5.69
CA ASP A 308 -18.08 -3.18 6.67
C ASP A 308 -16.91 -3.51 7.57
N ALA A 309 -15.74 -3.79 6.98
CA ALA A 309 -14.55 -4.17 7.72
C ALA A 309 -13.97 -2.98 8.52
N LEU A 310 -14.04 -1.76 7.98
CA LEU A 310 -13.67 -0.55 8.73
C LEU A 310 -14.56 -0.34 9.96
N GLU A 311 -15.86 -0.56 9.83
CA GLU A 311 -16.79 -0.46 10.96
C GLU A 311 -16.47 -1.49 12.04
N GLN A 312 -16.12 -2.72 11.66
CA GLN A 312 -15.81 -3.80 12.62
C GLN A 312 -14.46 -3.61 13.33
N ASP A 313 -13.40 -3.30 12.57
CA ASP A 313 -12.02 -3.31 13.08
C ASP A 313 -11.48 -1.92 13.44
N TYR A 314 -12.06 -0.86 12.87
CA TYR A 314 -11.58 0.52 12.96
C TYR A 314 -12.70 1.51 13.31
N GLN A 315 -13.52 1.15 14.31
CA GLN A 315 -14.72 1.87 14.76
C GLN A 315 -14.60 3.39 14.92
N ALA A 316 -13.42 3.91 15.27
CA ALA A 316 -13.17 5.35 15.43
C ALA A 316 -13.17 6.13 14.10
N GLY A 317 -13.10 5.44 12.96
CA GLY A 317 -13.23 6.03 11.63
C GLY A 317 -12.21 7.09 11.24
N LYS A 318 -11.03 7.12 11.87
CA LYS A 318 -10.04 8.17 11.65
C LYS A 318 -9.61 8.28 10.18
N GLY A 319 -9.34 7.16 9.53
CA GLY A 319 -8.95 7.14 8.11
C GLY A 319 -10.10 7.54 7.17
N MET A 320 -11.33 7.10 7.46
CA MET A 320 -12.52 7.52 6.69
C MET A 320 -12.80 9.01 6.84
N THR A 321 -12.74 9.54 8.06
CA THR A 321 -12.91 10.97 8.35
C THR A 321 -11.85 11.79 7.61
N ALA A 322 -10.57 11.41 7.70
CA ALA A 322 -9.47 12.08 7.00
C ALA A 322 -9.69 12.08 5.48
N PHE A 323 -10.03 10.91 4.91
CA PHE A 323 -10.33 10.77 3.49
C PHE A 323 -11.48 11.67 3.04
N LEU A 324 -12.60 11.67 3.79
CA LEU A 324 -13.76 12.50 3.47
C LEU A 324 -13.46 13.99 3.62
N GLN A 325 -12.69 14.38 4.65
CA GLN A 325 -12.29 15.76 4.88
C GLN A 325 -11.42 16.29 3.73
N GLU A 326 -10.39 15.54 3.36
CA GLU A 326 -9.52 15.90 2.23
C GLU A 326 -10.33 15.93 0.93
N THR A 327 -11.18 14.92 0.69
CA THR A 327 -12.05 14.88 -0.49
C THR A 327 -13.00 16.07 -0.54
N LEU A 328 -13.60 16.49 0.58
CA LEU A 328 -14.44 17.69 0.64
C LEU A 328 -13.67 18.97 0.32
N GLY A 329 -12.36 19.01 0.59
CA GLY A 329 -11.48 20.12 0.23
C GLY A 329 -11.27 20.29 -1.28
N GLN A 330 -11.49 19.23 -2.06
CA GLN A 330 -11.21 19.17 -3.49
C GLN A 330 -12.36 19.69 -4.38
N ASP A 331 -11.98 20.23 -5.54
CA ASP A 331 -12.93 20.53 -6.61
C ASP A 331 -13.58 19.23 -7.11
N GLY A 332 -14.92 19.16 -7.08
CA GLY A 332 -15.67 17.96 -7.44
C GLY A 332 -15.72 16.87 -6.34
N GLY A 333 -15.15 17.12 -5.17
CA GLY A 333 -15.17 16.17 -4.05
C GLY A 333 -16.56 15.69 -3.63
N ALA A 334 -17.54 16.59 -3.66
CA ALA A 334 -18.94 16.27 -3.39
C ALA A 334 -19.52 15.23 -4.37
N ASP A 335 -19.11 15.25 -5.65
CA ASP A 335 -19.52 14.26 -6.65
C ASP A 335 -18.87 12.89 -6.40
N THR A 336 -17.64 12.87 -5.90
CA THR A 336 -16.97 11.63 -5.46
C THR A 336 -17.71 11.01 -4.28
N ILE A 337 -18.00 11.81 -3.24
CA ILE A 337 -18.72 11.35 -2.05
C ILE A 337 -20.12 10.87 -2.41
N ARG A 338 -20.83 11.56 -3.32
CA ARG A 338 -22.10 11.08 -3.89
C ARG A 338 -21.98 9.66 -4.43
N GLY A 339 -20.94 9.36 -5.22
CA GLY A 339 -20.73 8.03 -5.79
C GLY A 339 -20.52 6.94 -4.73
N LEU A 340 -19.88 7.28 -3.61
CA LEU A 340 -19.70 6.36 -2.48
C LEU A 340 -21.02 6.10 -1.74
N VAL A 341 -21.77 7.17 -1.43
CA VAL A 341 -23.12 7.07 -0.85
C VAL A 341 -24.01 6.20 -1.72
N ASP A 342 -23.89 6.33 -3.04
CA ASP A 342 -24.67 5.59 -4.01
C ASP A 342 -24.40 4.08 -3.95
N GLN A 343 -23.12 3.70 -3.90
CA GLN A 343 -22.72 2.31 -3.72
C GLN A 343 -23.10 1.78 -2.35
N LEU A 344 -22.98 2.56 -1.27
CA LEU A 344 -23.45 2.16 0.05
C LEU A 344 -24.96 1.89 0.07
N ALA A 345 -25.74 2.78 -0.55
CA ALA A 345 -27.20 2.69 -0.63
C ALA A 345 -27.67 1.50 -1.47
N ARG A 346 -27.14 1.35 -2.68
CA ARG A 346 -27.67 0.41 -3.70
C ARG A 346 -26.81 -0.84 -3.91
N GLY A 347 -25.61 -0.87 -3.38
CA GLY A 347 -24.65 -1.96 -3.53
C GLY A 347 -23.58 -1.56 -4.55
N ASN A 348 -22.46 -2.29 -4.56
CA ASN A 348 -21.35 -1.99 -5.46
C ASN A 348 -21.75 -2.05 -6.95
N ASP A 349 -22.79 -2.84 -7.29
CA ASP A 349 -23.35 -2.96 -8.64
C ASP A 349 -24.48 -1.96 -8.94
N LEU A 350 -24.85 -1.13 -7.96
CA LEU A 350 -25.89 -0.10 -8.02
C LEU A 350 -27.32 -0.61 -8.31
N ASN A 351 -27.58 -1.91 -8.16
CA ASN A 351 -28.87 -2.51 -8.54
C ASN A 351 -29.85 -2.71 -7.38
N GLY A 352 -29.40 -2.55 -6.14
CA GLY A 352 -30.19 -2.79 -4.95
C GLY A 352 -31.14 -1.64 -4.59
N ASP A 353 -32.26 -2.00 -3.95
CA ASP A 353 -33.16 -1.04 -3.33
C ASP A 353 -32.67 -0.67 -1.92
N MET A 354 -32.49 0.63 -1.67
CA MET A 354 -31.92 1.09 -0.40
C MET A 354 -32.80 0.74 0.80
N LEU A 355 -34.13 0.89 0.71
CA LEU A 355 -35.01 0.58 1.84
C LEU A 355 -34.95 -0.92 2.19
N GLN A 356 -35.00 -1.79 1.17
CA GLN A 356 -34.86 -3.23 1.37
C GLN A 356 -33.51 -3.60 1.99
N ARG A 357 -32.41 -3.01 1.51
CA ARG A 357 -31.07 -3.29 2.05
C ARG A 357 -30.91 -2.76 3.48
N PHE A 358 -31.33 -1.52 3.73
CA PHE A 358 -31.28 -0.88 5.05
C PHE A 358 -32.07 -1.66 6.10
N THR A 359 -33.18 -2.28 5.70
CA THR A 359 -34.07 -3.03 6.61
C THR A 359 -33.86 -4.54 6.58
N ALA A 360 -32.87 -5.04 5.84
CA ALA A 360 -32.56 -6.47 5.76
C ALA A 360 -31.81 -6.90 7.04
N PRO A 361 -32.39 -7.78 7.89
CA PRO A 361 -31.73 -8.25 9.08
C PRO A 361 -30.77 -9.39 8.78
N THR A 362 -29.68 -9.44 9.52
CA THR A 362 -28.78 -10.60 9.61
C THR A 362 -28.77 -11.11 11.06
N GLN A 363 -28.57 -12.42 11.24
CA GLN A 363 -28.40 -13.02 12.58
C GLN A 363 -26.93 -13.36 12.81
N GLN A 364 -26.36 -12.89 13.92
CA GLN A 364 -25.00 -13.19 14.36
C GLN A 364 -24.96 -13.18 15.89
N ASP A 365 -24.29 -14.19 16.46
CA ASP A 365 -23.97 -14.37 17.89
C ASP A 365 -24.97 -13.78 18.91
N GLY A 366 -26.24 -14.17 18.79
CA GLY A 366 -27.28 -13.87 19.78
C GLY A 366 -28.08 -12.59 19.56
N GLY A 367 -27.84 -11.86 18.46
CA GLY A 367 -28.55 -10.63 18.08
C GLY A 367 -29.06 -10.61 16.63
N VAL A 368 -29.95 -9.65 16.36
CA VAL A 368 -30.36 -9.25 15.00
C VAL A 368 -29.74 -7.89 14.73
N PHE A 369 -29.01 -7.78 13.63
CA PHE A 369 -28.32 -6.56 13.22
C PHE A 369 -28.65 -6.23 11.76
N TYR A 370 -28.37 -4.99 11.35
CA TYR A 370 -28.74 -4.45 10.05
C TYR A 370 -27.49 -3.91 9.35
N PRO A 371 -26.72 -4.74 8.63
CA PRO A 371 -25.38 -4.37 8.14
C PRO A 371 -25.36 -3.13 7.25
N ALA A 372 -26.38 -2.96 6.40
CA ALA A 372 -26.45 -1.79 5.53
C ALA A 372 -26.78 -0.50 6.31
N ALA A 373 -27.52 -0.62 7.41
CA ALA A 373 -27.82 0.51 8.29
C ALA A 373 -26.59 0.89 9.12
N GLU A 374 -25.89 -0.09 9.70
CA GLU A 374 -24.61 0.09 10.41
C GLU A 374 -23.55 0.78 9.53
N ARG A 375 -23.28 0.24 8.33
CA ARG A 375 -22.31 0.85 7.39
C ARG A 375 -22.69 2.27 7.00
N MET A 376 -23.97 2.52 6.75
CA MET A 376 -24.45 3.87 6.44
C MET A 376 -24.28 4.80 7.64
N GLY A 377 -24.55 4.32 8.86
CA GLY A 377 -24.32 5.03 10.10
C GLY A 377 -22.85 5.42 10.31
N TYR A 378 -21.95 4.45 10.19
CA TYR A 378 -20.50 4.64 10.26
C TYR A 378 -20.00 5.68 9.25
N PHE A 379 -20.37 5.53 7.97
CA PHE A 379 -20.02 6.48 6.93
C PHE A 379 -20.58 7.88 7.21
N SER A 380 -21.82 7.96 7.68
CA SER A 380 -22.46 9.23 8.01
C SER A 380 -21.77 9.94 9.18
N GLY A 381 -21.34 9.18 10.20
CA GLY A 381 -20.57 9.72 11.31
C GLY A 381 -19.22 10.28 10.87
N ALA A 382 -18.49 9.54 10.03
CA ALA A 382 -17.24 10.04 9.46
C ALA A 382 -17.44 11.27 8.54
N LEU A 383 -18.53 11.30 7.77
CA LEU A 383 -18.89 12.45 6.94
C LEU A 383 -19.19 13.69 7.80
N HIS A 384 -19.87 13.52 8.93
CA HIS A 384 -20.15 14.60 9.86
C HIS A 384 -18.87 15.21 10.44
N GLU A 385 -17.97 14.38 10.98
CA GLU A 385 -16.68 14.83 11.49
C GLU A 385 -15.87 15.55 10.40
N ALA A 386 -15.90 15.04 9.16
CA ALA A 386 -15.24 15.68 8.03
C ALA A 386 -15.81 17.08 7.74
N PHE A 387 -17.12 17.27 7.77
CA PHE A 387 -17.74 18.59 7.58
C PHE A 387 -17.38 19.58 8.71
N GLU A 388 -17.31 19.10 9.96
CA GLU A 388 -16.84 19.91 11.09
C GLU A 388 -15.37 20.32 10.91
N GLY A 389 -14.53 19.44 10.35
CA GLY A 389 -13.12 19.71 10.04
C GLY A 389 -12.90 20.77 8.95
N VAL A 390 -13.71 20.79 7.88
CA VAL A 390 -13.54 21.75 6.77
C VAL A 390 -14.17 23.13 7.04
N ASN A 391 -15.17 23.22 7.92
CA ASN A 391 -15.79 24.47 8.40
C ASN A 391 -16.15 25.52 7.30
N LYS A 392 -16.96 25.12 6.31
CA LYS A 392 -17.39 25.99 5.19
C LYS A 392 -18.58 26.90 5.49
N GLY A 393 -19.16 26.80 6.68
CA GLY A 393 -20.38 27.51 7.07
C GLY A 393 -21.67 26.91 6.47
N ALA A 394 -22.82 27.25 7.07
CA ALA A 394 -24.08 26.55 6.81
C ALA A 394 -24.55 26.61 5.35
N ALA A 395 -24.40 27.74 4.66
CA ALA A 395 -24.88 27.88 3.28
C ALA A 395 -24.09 27.01 2.29
N GLU A 396 -22.77 26.96 2.42
CA GLU A 396 -21.91 26.14 1.56
C GLU A 396 -22.07 24.65 1.89
N ASN A 397 -22.23 24.31 3.17
CA ASN A 397 -22.56 22.94 3.59
C ASN A 397 -23.89 22.46 2.98
N VAL A 398 -24.92 23.31 2.92
CA VAL A 398 -26.19 22.97 2.26
C VAL A 398 -26.00 22.66 0.78
N GLU A 399 -25.23 23.46 0.03
CA GLU A 399 -24.97 23.19 -1.39
C GLU A 399 -24.15 21.92 -1.60
N THR A 400 -23.22 21.65 -0.69
CA THR A 400 -22.44 20.40 -0.69
C THR A 400 -23.34 19.19 -0.43
N LEU A 401 -24.19 19.24 0.61
CA LEU A 401 -25.15 18.18 0.93
C LEU A 401 -26.17 17.98 -0.20
N LYS A 402 -26.63 19.05 -0.86
CA LYS A 402 -27.47 18.94 -2.07
C LYS A 402 -26.77 18.18 -3.18
N THR A 403 -25.49 18.43 -3.39
CA THR A 403 -24.70 17.75 -4.43
C THR A 403 -24.51 16.27 -4.09
N ILE A 404 -24.17 15.97 -2.84
CA ILE A 404 -23.98 14.61 -2.35
C ILE A 404 -25.28 13.81 -2.44
N PHE A 405 -26.39 14.35 -1.92
CA PHE A 405 -27.62 13.57 -1.71
C PHE A 405 -28.74 13.88 -2.71
N GLY A 406 -28.56 14.80 -3.67
CA GLY A 406 -29.63 15.21 -4.59
C GLY A 406 -30.23 14.05 -5.40
N PHE A 407 -29.46 12.99 -5.63
CA PHE A 407 -29.91 11.77 -6.32
C PHE A 407 -30.90 10.93 -5.49
N ALA A 408 -30.95 11.15 -4.17
CA ALA A 408 -31.78 10.41 -3.22
C ALA A 408 -33.28 10.48 -3.49
N THR A 409 -33.73 11.57 -4.11
CA THR A 409 -35.16 11.78 -4.42
C THR A 409 -35.58 11.14 -5.75
N GLY A 410 -34.65 10.50 -6.47
CA GLY A 410 -34.90 9.97 -7.82
C GLY A 410 -35.01 11.07 -8.88
N LYS A 411 -34.76 12.34 -8.52
CA LYS A 411 -34.75 13.49 -9.42
C LYS A 411 -33.32 13.89 -9.80
N LEU A 412 -32.65 13.08 -10.63
CA LEU A 412 -31.52 13.58 -11.42
C LEU A 412 -31.62 13.08 -12.87
N PRO A 413 -31.53 13.98 -13.87
CA PRO A 413 -31.45 13.59 -15.27
C PRO A 413 -30.00 13.27 -15.65
N GLY A 414 -29.77 12.05 -16.13
CA GLY A 414 -28.54 11.67 -16.82
C GLY A 414 -28.86 10.78 -18.02
N PRO A 415 -28.25 10.98 -19.20
CA PRO A 415 -28.49 10.12 -20.34
C PRO A 415 -27.96 8.71 -20.04
N GLY A 416 -28.87 7.74 -19.89
CA GLY A 416 -28.54 6.33 -19.72
C GLY A 416 -28.98 5.69 -18.40
N VAL A 417 -29.59 6.42 -17.47
CA VAL A 417 -30.11 5.85 -16.21
C VAL A 417 -31.61 5.67 -16.31
N SER A 418 -32.07 4.47 -16.70
CA SER A 418 -33.47 4.06 -16.54
C SER A 418 -33.66 3.47 -15.14
N ASP A 419 -34.59 4.06 -14.37
CA ASP A 419 -35.21 3.50 -13.16
C ASP A 419 -34.42 3.57 -11.83
N ALA A 420 -33.81 4.72 -11.49
CA ALA A 420 -33.46 4.99 -10.09
C ALA A 420 -34.72 5.38 -9.30
N THR A 421 -35.29 4.46 -8.50
CA THR A 421 -36.28 4.80 -7.48
C THR A 421 -35.56 5.53 -6.35
N GLY A 422 -35.86 6.82 -6.16
CA GLY A 422 -35.35 7.57 -5.01
C GLY A 422 -35.73 6.88 -3.68
N TRP A 423 -34.82 6.90 -2.70
CA TRP A 423 -35.09 6.42 -1.35
C TRP A 423 -35.59 7.51 -0.40
N LEU A 424 -35.45 8.78 -0.79
CA LEU A 424 -36.01 9.92 -0.08
C LEU A 424 -37.24 10.47 -0.79
N SER A 425 -38.20 10.93 -0.01
CA SER A 425 -39.20 11.88 -0.52
C SER A 425 -38.58 13.27 -0.67
N ASP A 426 -39.02 14.04 -1.68
CA ASP A 426 -38.66 15.46 -1.83
C ASP A 426 -38.89 16.25 -0.54
N GLN A 427 -39.98 15.93 0.17
CA GLN A 427 -40.35 16.60 1.40
C GLN A 427 -39.30 16.40 2.49
N VAL A 428 -38.81 15.17 2.71
CA VAL A 428 -37.78 14.88 3.71
C VAL A 428 -36.47 15.58 3.33
N PHE A 429 -36.07 15.49 2.06
CA PHE A 429 -34.85 16.11 1.54
C PHE A 429 -34.85 17.64 1.72
N ASP A 430 -35.89 18.33 1.24
CA ASP A 430 -36.00 19.79 1.33
C ASP A 430 -36.12 20.25 2.80
N THR A 431 -36.84 19.49 3.64
CA THR A 431 -37.01 19.81 5.07
C THR A 431 -35.67 19.77 5.79
N ALA A 432 -34.89 18.69 5.62
CA ALA A 432 -33.58 18.52 6.25
C ALA A 432 -32.65 19.70 5.95
N LEU A 433 -32.50 20.04 4.66
CA LEU A 433 -31.62 21.12 4.22
C LEU A 433 -32.10 22.50 4.70
N SER A 434 -33.42 22.75 4.69
CA SER A 434 -33.97 24.03 5.14
C SER A 434 -33.88 24.24 6.65
N GLN A 435 -34.05 23.17 7.44
CA GLN A 435 -33.92 23.22 8.89
C GLN A 435 -32.47 23.46 9.30
N TYR A 436 -31.50 22.81 8.64
CA TYR A 436 -30.08 23.11 8.82
C TYR A 436 -29.75 24.55 8.50
N GLN A 437 -30.15 25.03 7.31
CA GLN A 437 -29.85 26.39 6.86
C GLN A 437 -30.40 27.46 7.80
N SER A 438 -31.56 27.19 8.40
CA SER A 438 -32.22 28.10 9.34
C SER A 438 -31.77 27.94 10.80
N GLY A 439 -30.87 26.99 11.09
CA GLY A 439 -30.40 26.68 12.45
C GLY A 439 -31.46 26.03 13.34
N GLN A 440 -32.52 25.45 12.74
CA GLN A 440 -33.56 24.71 13.44
C GLN A 440 -33.16 23.25 13.70
N ALA A 441 -32.24 22.72 12.89
CA ALA A 441 -31.60 21.43 13.05
C ALA A 441 -30.08 21.62 12.98
N ASP A 442 -29.33 20.74 13.63
CA ASP A 442 -27.88 20.70 13.48
C ASP A 442 -27.46 19.87 12.24
N LEU A 443 -26.15 19.82 12.00
CA LEU A 443 -25.60 19.07 10.87
C LEU A 443 -25.86 17.56 11.01
N PHE A 444 -25.85 17.04 12.24
CA PHE A 444 -26.13 15.63 12.52
C PHE A 444 -27.54 15.26 12.09
N GLU A 445 -28.55 15.94 12.61
CA GLU A 445 -29.96 15.70 12.29
C GLU A 445 -30.21 15.74 10.77
N SER A 446 -29.49 16.62 10.08
CA SER A 446 -29.58 16.80 8.64
C SER A 446 -28.95 15.66 7.85
N ILE A 447 -27.75 15.21 8.24
CA ILE A 447 -27.10 14.06 7.60
C ILE A 447 -27.93 12.80 7.82
N VAL A 448 -28.39 12.54 9.06
CA VAL A 448 -29.24 11.38 9.37
C VAL A 448 -30.49 11.34 8.49
N ALA A 449 -31.16 12.48 8.31
CA ALA A 449 -32.35 12.57 7.47
C ALA A 449 -32.05 12.30 5.98
N LEU A 450 -30.82 12.57 5.52
CA LEU A 450 -30.40 12.38 4.12
C LEU A 450 -29.86 10.96 3.84
N THR A 451 -29.37 10.26 4.86
CA THR A 451 -28.77 8.93 4.76
C THR A 451 -29.70 7.80 5.20
N THR A 452 -30.83 8.14 5.83
CA THR A 452 -31.86 7.17 6.24
C THR A 452 -32.98 7.13 5.18
N PRO A 453 -33.40 5.96 4.67
CA PRO A 453 -34.48 5.87 3.69
C PRO A 453 -35.81 6.33 4.26
N THR A 454 -36.73 6.70 3.38
CA THR A 454 -38.09 7.07 3.80
C THR A 454 -38.84 5.82 4.28
N GLY A 455 -39.55 5.95 5.40
CA GLY A 455 -40.39 4.88 5.95
C GLY A 455 -41.56 4.48 5.03
N ALA A 456 -42.28 3.43 5.42
CA ALA A 456 -43.39 2.88 4.64
C ALA A 456 -44.54 3.88 4.37
N ASP A 457 -44.62 4.98 5.12
CA ASP A 457 -45.60 6.06 4.92
C ASP A 457 -45.19 7.08 3.84
N GLY A 458 -43.96 6.99 3.32
CA GLY A 458 -43.44 7.84 2.26
C GLY A 458 -43.16 9.28 2.69
N ARG A 459 -43.15 9.60 4.00
CA ARG A 459 -43.11 11.00 4.47
C ARG A 459 -42.14 11.30 5.60
N ARG A 460 -41.50 10.28 6.19
CA ARG A 460 -40.56 10.45 7.30
C ARG A 460 -39.31 9.61 7.05
N PRO A 461 -38.16 10.00 7.63
CA PRO A 461 -37.07 9.06 7.82
C PRO A 461 -37.58 7.77 8.46
N TYR A 462 -36.97 6.64 8.10
CA TYR A 462 -37.29 5.34 8.66
C TYR A 462 -37.10 5.35 10.19
N ASP A 463 -38.13 4.90 10.90
CA ASP A 463 -38.19 4.78 12.37
C ASP A 463 -38.60 3.33 12.67
N GLY A 464 -37.59 2.47 12.86
CA GLY A 464 -37.76 1.03 12.99
C GLY A 464 -36.45 0.35 13.40
N PRO A 465 -36.41 -1.00 13.53
CA PRO A 465 -35.29 -1.67 14.21
C PRO A 465 -33.88 -1.39 13.65
N ALA A 466 -33.76 -1.14 12.34
CA ALA A 466 -32.50 -0.80 11.68
C ALA A 466 -31.92 0.56 12.10
N GLU A 467 -32.74 1.46 12.66
CA GLU A 467 -32.28 2.75 13.19
C GLU A 467 -31.30 2.57 14.35
N VAL A 468 -31.46 1.52 15.17
CA VAL A 468 -30.55 1.24 16.28
C VAL A 468 -29.16 0.92 15.74
N SER A 469 -29.06 -0.01 14.79
CA SER A 469 -27.82 -0.35 14.07
C SER A 469 -27.19 0.89 13.40
N TYR A 470 -28.00 1.72 12.73
CA TYR A 470 -27.50 2.96 12.15
C TYR A 470 -26.87 3.89 13.21
N ASN A 471 -27.56 4.11 14.33
CA ASN A 471 -27.07 4.95 15.40
C ASN A 471 -25.82 4.38 16.06
N GLU A 472 -25.72 3.06 16.22
CA GLU A 472 -24.52 2.39 16.75
C GLU A 472 -23.30 2.64 15.86
N GLY A 473 -23.45 2.48 14.53
CA GLY A 473 -22.38 2.79 13.58
C GLY A 473 -21.99 4.28 13.59
N TRP A 474 -22.97 5.19 13.70
CA TRP A 474 -22.68 6.62 13.82
C TRP A 474 -21.89 6.96 15.10
N GLU A 475 -22.35 6.41 16.23
CA GLU A 475 -21.79 6.68 17.54
C GLU A 475 -20.39 6.10 17.70
N SER A 476 -20.04 5.04 16.96
CA SER A 476 -18.70 4.45 16.97
C SER A 476 -17.64 5.48 16.55
N VAL A 477 -17.96 6.31 15.56
CA VAL A 477 -17.07 7.34 15.02
C VAL A 477 -17.10 8.59 15.89
N THR A 478 -18.30 9.09 16.21
CA THR A 478 -18.48 10.43 16.81
C THR A 478 -18.28 10.48 18.33
N ARG A 479 -18.29 9.34 19.04
CA ARG A 479 -18.01 9.31 20.49
C ARG A 479 -16.52 9.21 20.84
N ILE A 480 -15.67 8.85 19.90
CA ILE A 480 -14.23 8.69 20.12
C ILE A 480 -13.56 9.99 19.69
N PRO A 481 -13.00 10.79 20.61
CA PRO A 481 -12.33 12.02 20.23
C PRO A 481 -11.16 11.72 19.28
N LEU A 482 -11.06 12.52 18.21
CA LEU A 482 -9.92 12.57 17.30
C LEU A 482 -8.71 13.17 18.03
N ASN A 483 -8.12 12.40 18.94
CA ASN A 483 -6.81 12.70 19.54
C ASN A 483 -5.70 12.02 18.76
#